data_AF-A0A929HKN3-F1
#
_entry.id   AF-A0A929HKN3-F1
#
_cell.length_a   1.000
_cell.length_b   1.000
_cell.length_c   1.000
_cell.angle_alpha   90.00
_cell.angle_beta   90.00
_cell.angle_gamma   90.00
#
_symmetry.space_group_name_H-M   'P 1'
#
loop_
_entity.id
_entity.type
_entity.pdbx_description
1 polymer ?
#
loop_
_entity_poly.entity_id
_entity_poly.type
_entity_poly.pdbx_seq_one_letter_code
_entity_poly.pdbx_strand_id
1 'polypeptide(L)'
;RIDADTDLGRRSPVENMLSLFDEGGAVILCSDDSLLQLIRDFKWKELFWQRRTELSEKLKLVTFGHALYEKGLSPYIGMTANCILLHVNEEILQQANQQQLEYIDTELAQLFSAGEPYKKPKDLSPFPLLGLPGWDKDNEFESFYDNVRYFRPGRMKK
;
A
#
# COMPACT_ATOMS: atom_id res chain seq x y z
N ARG A 1 33.44 -8.72 29.10
CA ARG A 1 31.98 -8.54 29.34
C ARG A 1 31.85 -7.08 29.75
N ILE A 2 31.67 -6.13 28.85
CA ILE A 2 30.65 -6.01 27.81
C ILE A 2 31.29 -5.20 26.66
N ASP A 3 31.38 -5.74 25.44
CA ASP A 3 31.75 -4.98 24.26
C ASP A 3 30.46 -4.54 23.57
N ALA A 4 30.11 -3.26 23.73
CA ALA A 4 29.03 -2.59 23.03
C ALA A 4 29.62 -1.89 21.81
N ASP A 5 29.76 -2.64 20.72
CA ASP A 5 30.00 -2.09 19.39
C ASP A 5 28.64 -1.71 18.79
N THR A 6 28.14 -0.54 19.16
CA THR A 6 26.99 0.08 18.50
C THR A 6 27.48 0.75 17.22
N ASP A 7 27.18 0.10 16.10
CA ASP A 7 27.32 0.57 14.71
C ASP A 7 26.58 1.91 14.50
N LEU A 8 27.24 3.01 14.88
CA LEU A 8 26.81 4.40 14.71
C LEU A 8 26.82 4.79 13.23
N GLY A 9 25.78 4.41 12.49
CA GLY A 9 25.60 4.88 11.11
C GLY A 9 24.65 4.06 10.25
N ARG A 10 24.25 2.86 10.67
CA ARG A 10 23.25 2.07 9.94
C ARG A 10 21.86 2.27 10.53
N ARG A 11 20.99 2.93 9.77
CA ARG A 11 19.53 2.92 10.02
C ARG A 11 19.07 1.48 10.19
N SER A 12 18.34 1.22 11.27
CA SER A 12 17.69 -0.05 11.51
C SER A 12 16.70 -0.39 10.39
N PRO A 13 16.35 -1.67 10.19
CA PRO A 13 15.34 -2.06 9.21
C PRO A 13 13.99 -1.33 9.40
N VAL A 14 13.63 -1.03 10.64
CA VAL A 14 12.39 -0.31 10.99
C VAL A 14 12.49 1.15 10.57
N GLU A 15 13.58 1.84 10.89
CA GLU A 15 13.79 3.24 10.47
C GLU A 15 13.79 3.38 8.94
N ASN A 16 14.40 2.43 8.22
CA ASN A 16 14.35 2.42 6.76
C ASN A 16 12.92 2.19 6.21
N MET A 17 12.14 1.34 6.88
CA MET A 17 10.74 1.11 6.52
C MET A 17 9.89 2.36 6.72
N LEU A 18 10.05 3.02 7.88
CA LEU A 18 9.34 4.26 8.20
C LEU A 18 9.72 5.39 7.25
N SER A 19 11.01 5.56 6.91
CA SER A 19 11.42 6.55 5.89
C SER A 19 10.79 6.29 4.53
N LEU A 20 10.77 5.02 4.08
CA LEU A 20 10.18 4.64 2.80
C LEU A 20 8.65 4.85 2.78
N PHE A 21 7.99 4.59 3.91
CA PHE A 21 6.57 4.84 4.08
C PHE A 21 6.26 6.35 4.12
N ASP A 22 7.09 7.16 4.76
CA ASP A 22 6.95 8.62 4.81
C ASP A 22 7.19 9.28 3.45
N GLU A 23 8.12 8.77 2.65
CA GLU A 23 8.43 9.36 1.32
C GLU A 23 7.38 9.00 0.26
N GLY A 24 6.78 7.81 0.30
CA GLY A 24 5.93 7.32 -0.79
C GLY A 24 4.98 6.19 -0.41
N GLY A 25 4.61 6.12 0.87
CA GLY A 25 3.68 5.15 1.40
C GLY A 25 2.22 5.56 1.22
N ALA A 26 1.37 4.55 1.26
CA ALA A 26 -0.07 4.71 1.33
C ALA A 26 -0.67 3.71 2.33
N VAL A 27 -1.84 4.02 2.84
CA VAL A 27 -2.64 3.11 3.63
C VAL A 27 -3.81 2.65 2.79
N ILE A 28 -4.03 1.34 2.73
CA ILE A 28 -5.21 0.75 2.12
C ILE A 28 -6.14 0.35 3.25
N LEU A 29 -7.30 1.00 3.30
CA LEU A 29 -8.44 0.57 4.11
C LEU A 29 -9.30 -0.36 3.28
N CYS A 30 -9.63 -1.54 3.80
CA CYS A 30 -10.54 -2.44 3.09
C CYS A 30 -11.44 -3.20 4.05
N SER A 31 -12.72 -3.32 3.70
CA SER A 31 -13.70 -4.10 4.46
C SER A 31 -13.82 -5.56 4.04
N ASP A 32 -13.07 -5.96 3.01
CA ASP A 32 -13.07 -7.33 2.48
C ASP A 32 -11.66 -7.92 2.51
N ASP A 33 -11.45 -8.86 3.43
CA ASP A 33 -10.17 -9.55 3.57
C ASP A 33 -9.75 -10.30 2.31
N SER A 34 -10.70 -10.75 1.49
CA SER A 34 -10.38 -11.43 0.25
C SER A 34 -9.73 -10.48 -0.77
N LEU A 35 -10.11 -9.20 -0.81
CA LEU A 35 -9.43 -8.19 -1.64
C LEU A 35 -8.03 -7.87 -1.12
N LEU A 36 -7.87 -7.77 0.20
CA LEU A 36 -6.55 -7.61 0.81
C LEU A 36 -5.64 -8.81 0.50
N GLN A 37 -6.19 -10.03 0.46
CA GLN A 37 -5.44 -11.23 0.12
C GLN A 37 -4.97 -11.20 -1.35
N LEU A 38 -5.81 -10.74 -2.28
CA LEU A 38 -5.41 -10.55 -3.68
C LEU A 38 -4.24 -9.58 -3.83
N ILE A 39 -4.17 -8.53 -2.99
CA ILE A 39 -3.01 -7.61 -2.96
C ILE A 39 -1.77 -8.34 -2.46
N ARG A 40 -1.86 -9.10 -1.36
CA ARG A 40 -0.73 -9.86 -0.80
C ARG A 40 -0.20 -10.93 -1.76
N ASP A 41 -1.10 -11.53 -2.54
CA ASP A 41 -0.80 -12.59 -3.51
C ASP A 41 -0.54 -12.08 -4.94
N PHE A 42 -0.47 -10.76 -5.13
CA PHE A 42 -0.17 -10.11 -6.41
C PHE A 42 -1.15 -10.51 -7.54
N LYS A 43 -2.42 -10.75 -7.19
CA LYS A 43 -3.49 -11.14 -8.12
C LYS A 43 -4.13 -9.92 -8.78
N TRP A 44 -3.32 -9.15 -9.51
CA TRP A 44 -3.70 -7.82 -9.99
C TRP A 44 -4.87 -7.80 -10.96
N LYS A 45 -4.91 -8.72 -11.93
CA LYS A 45 -6.01 -8.77 -12.90
C LYS A 45 -7.33 -9.16 -12.23
N GLU A 46 -7.29 -10.08 -11.27
CA GLU A 46 -8.46 -10.44 -10.48
C GLU A 46 -8.93 -9.25 -9.64
N LEU A 47 -8.01 -8.58 -8.94
CA LEU A 47 -8.28 -7.41 -8.11
C LEU A 47 -8.88 -6.23 -8.90
N PHE A 48 -8.21 -5.81 -9.98
CA PHE A 48 -8.51 -4.56 -10.67
C PHE A 48 -9.52 -4.69 -11.83
N TRP A 49 -9.66 -5.89 -12.40
CA TRP A 49 -10.59 -6.15 -13.51
C TRP A 49 -11.78 -7.01 -13.07
N GLN A 50 -11.52 -8.22 -12.57
CA GLN A 50 -12.60 -9.18 -12.29
C GLN A 50 -13.47 -8.76 -11.10
N ARG A 51 -12.85 -8.17 -10.07
CA ARG A 51 -13.54 -7.69 -8.85
C ARG A 51 -13.57 -6.16 -8.77
N ARG A 52 -13.55 -5.46 -9.91
CA ARG A 52 -13.47 -4.00 -10.00
C ARG A 52 -14.57 -3.27 -9.24
N THR A 53 -15.81 -3.75 -9.30
CA THR A 53 -16.94 -3.15 -8.58
C THR A 53 -16.73 -3.22 -7.08
N GLU A 54 -16.40 -4.41 -6.57
CA GLU A 54 -16.14 -4.60 -5.14
C GLU A 54 -14.92 -3.80 -4.67
N LEU A 55 -13.89 -3.70 -5.51
CA LEU A 55 -12.72 -2.86 -5.23
C LEU A 55 -13.13 -1.39 -5.04
N SER A 56 -13.98 -0.84 -5.90
CA SER A 56 -14.43 0.55 -5.79
C SER A 56 -15.33 0.82 -4.58
N GLU A 57 -16.07 -0.19 -4.11
CA GLU A 57 -16.99 -0.06 -2.97
C GLU A 57 -16.31 -0.30 -1.62
N LYS A 58 -15.40 -1.28 -1.56
CA LYS A 58 -14.88 -1.85 -0.31
C LYS A 58 -13.44 -1.48 -0.03
N LEU A 59 -12.76 -0.74 -0.91
CA LEU A 59 -11.36 -0.38 -0.73
C LEU A 59 -11.15 1.12 -0.92
N LYS A 60 -10.46 1.74 0.04
CA LYS A 60 -10.01 3.13 -0.04
C LYS A 60 -8.51 3.22 0.12
N LEU A 61 -7.87 3.96 -0.77
CA LEU A 61 -6.45 4.29 -0.68
C LEU A 61 -6.27 5.69 -0.12
N VAL A 62 -5.48 5.82 0.95
CA VAL A 62 -5.11 7.09 1.57
C VAL A 62 -3.61 7.27 1.44
N THR A 63 -3.19 8.33 0.76
CA THR A 63 -1.77 8.64 0.58
C THR A 63 -1.19 9.21 1.88
N PHE A 64 -0.06 8.69 2.33
CA PHE A 64 0.60 9.15 3.56
C PHE A 64 1.79 10.08 3.24
N GLY A 65 2.57 9.75 2.21
CA GLY A 65 3.79 10.49 1.87
C GLY A 65 3.60 11.65 0.88
N HIS A 66 4.39 12.71 1.06
CA HIS A 66 4.38 13.90 0.20
C HIS A 66 4.71 13.59 -1.27
N ALA A 67 5.65 12.67 -1.55
CA ALA A 67 6.08 12.41 -2.92
C ALA A 67 5.04 11.63 -3.73
N LEU A 68 4.07 10.97 -3.09
CA LEU A 68 3.02 10.25 -3.81
C LEU A 68 2.01 11.21 -4.43
N TYR A 69 1.70 12.29 -3.71
CA TYR A 69 0.86 13.37 -4.21
C TYR A 69 1.50 14.08 -5.41
N GLU A 70 2.79 14.41 -5.30
CA GLU A 70 3.55 15.06 -6.40
C GLU A 70 3.64 14.16 -7.65
N LYS A 71 3.86 12.84 -7.47
CA LYS A 71 3.86 11.88 -8.58
C LYS A 71 2.47 11.72 -9.20
N GLY A 72 1.40 11.92 -8.45
CA GLY A 72 0.02 11.89 -8.94
C GLY A 72 -0.29 13.00 -9.95
N LEU A 73 0.48 14.10 -9.95
CA LEU A 73 0.33 15.18 -10.94
C LEU A 73 0.84 14.79 -12.33
N SER A 74 1.66 13.76 -12.45
CA SER A 74 2.17 13.24 -13.73
C SER A 74 2.35 11.72 -13.65
N PRO A 75 1.25 10.95 -13.72
CA PRO A 75 1.28 9.51 -13.60
C PRO A 75 2.12 8.86 -14.70
N TYR A 76 2.85 7.78 -14.38
CA TYR A 76 3.66 7.03 -15.33
C TYR A 76 3.57 5.52 -15.10
N ILE A 77 3.65 4.73 -16.18
CA ILE A 77 3.66 3.27 -16.11
C ILE A 77 4.83 2.80 -15.26
N GLY A 78 4.54 2.03 -14.21
CA GLY A 78 5.51 1.65 -13.19
C GLY A 78 5.31 2.31 -11.83
N MET A 79 4.40 3.28 -11.72
CA MET A 79 4.06 3.94 -10.45
C MET A 79 3.45 2.95 -9.45
N THR A 80 4.14 2.72 -8.34
CA THR A 80 3.71 1.85 -7.23
C THR A 80 3.84 2.56 -5.90
N ALA A 81 2.88 2.37 -5.01
CA ALA A 81 2.97 2.79 -3.60
C ALA A 81 3.43 1.62 -2.72
N ASN A 82 4.09 1.91 -1.60
CA ASN A 82 4.36 0.91 -0.57
C ASN A 82 3.27 0.98 0.49
N CYS A 83 2.39 -0.02 0.52
CA CYS A 83 1.15 0.06 1.27
C CYS A 83 1.20 -0.70 2.59
N ILE A 84 0.61 -0.09 3.62
CA ILE A 84 0.11 -0.77 4.82
C ILE A 84 -1.35 -1.16 4.54
N LEU A 85 -1.69 -2.43 4.81
CA LEU A 85 -3.03 -2.96 4.60
C LEU A 85 -3.76 -3.03 5.94
N LEU A 86 -4.89 -2.33 6.05
CA LEU A 86 -5.75 -2.34 7.23
C LEU A 86 -7.12 -2.92 6.86
N HIS A 87 -7.51 -3.97 7.58
CA HIS A 87 -8.90 -4.42 7.57
C HIS A 87 -9.72 -3.46 8.42
N VAL A 88 -10.83 -2.96 7.90
CA VAL A 88 -11.74 -2.05 8.62
C VAL A 88 -13.18 -2.43 8.37
N ASN A 89 -14.08 -2.10 9.31
CA ASN A 89 -15.50 -2.28 9.03
C ASN A 89 -15.98 -1.26 7.97
N GLU A 90 -17.08 -1.58 7.28
CA GLU A 90 -17.65 -0.71 6.25
C GLU A 90 -18.02 0.68 6.77
N GLU A 91 -18.40 0.80 8.05
CA GLU A 91 -18.72 2.09 8.65
C GLU A 91 -17.52 3.04 8.63
N ILE A 92 -16.30 2.54 8.80
CA ILE A 92 -15.07 3.35 8.73
C ILE A 92 -14.88 3.89 7.31
N LEU A 93 -15.18 3.10 6.26
CA LEU A 93 -15.07 3.55 4.86
C LEU A 93 -16.07 4.65 4.51
N GLN A 94 -17.23 4.68 5.20
CA GLN A 94 -18.29 5.66 4.99
C GLN A 94 -18.14 6.94 5.83
N GLN A 95 -17.22 6.95 6.81
CA GLN A 95 -16.92 8.13 7.60
C GLN A 95 -16.34 9.27 6.75
N ALA A 96 -16.47 10.49 7.26
CA ALA A 96 -15.81 11.64 6.67
C ALA A 96 -14.28 11.51 6.76
N ASN A 97 -13.58 12.18 5.84
CA ASN A 97 -12.13 12.02 5.68
C ASN A 97 -11.35 12.29 6.98
N GLN A 98 -11.79 13.25 7.80
CA GLN A 98 -11.12 13.58 9.05
C GLN A 98 -11.12 12.39 10.04
N GLN A 99 -12.27 11.75 10.22
CA GLN A 99 -12.41 10.60 11.12
C GLN A 99 -11.62 9.39 10.61
N GLN A 100 -11.56 9.20 9.29
CA GLN A 100 -10.72 8.16 8.69
C GLN A 100 -9.23 8.40 8.93
N LEU A 101 -8.78 9.65 8.85
CA LEU A 101 -7.40 10.01 9.15
C LEU A 101 -7.06 9.79 10.63
N GLU A 102 -7.96 10.16 11.55
CA GLU A 102 -7.81 9.91 12.99
C GLU A 102 -7.75 8.41 13.31
N TYR A 103 -8.59 7.62 12.65
CA TYR A 103 -8.57 6.16 12.74
C TYR A 103 -7.24 5.58 12.23
N ILE A 104 -6.81 6.00 11.04
CA ILE A 104 -5.53 5.56 10.46
C ILE A 104 -4.36 5.89 11.38
N ASP A 105 -4.29 7.12 11.91
CA ASP A 105 -3.23 7.55 12.82
C ASP A 105 -3.15 6.65 14.06
N THR A 106 -4.32 6.38 14.66
CA THR A 106 -4.43 5.50 15.83
C THR A 106 -3.97 4.08 15.53
N GLU A 107 -4.44 3.49 14.44
CA GLU A 107 -4.07 2.11 14.05
C GLU A 107 -2.59 2.00 13.69
N LEU A 108 -2.04 2.96 12.94
CA LEU A 108 -0.62 2.97 12.60
C LEU A 108 0.26 3.10 13.85
N ALA A 109 -0.09 4.00 14.79
CA ALA A 109 0.64 4.15 16.03
C ALA A 109 0.65 2.84 16.85
N GLN A 110 -0.48 2.14 16.92
CA GLN A 110 -0.56 0.83 17.57
C GLN A 110 0.28 -0.23 16.87
N LEU A 111 0.19 -0.33 15.53
CA LEU A 111 0.95 -1.29 14.73
C LEU A 111 2.47 -1.10 14.88
N PHE A 112 2.93 0.15 14.81
CA PHE A 112 4.35 0.45 14.97
C PHE A 112 4.83 0.25 16.40
N SER A 113 3.99 0.51 17.40
CA SER A 113 4.31 0.25 18.81
C SER A 113 4.35 -1.24 19.15
N ALA A 114 3.46 -2.04 18.57
CA ALA A 114 3.44 -3.50 18.72
C ALA A 114 4.66 -4.17 18.07
N GLY A 115 5.23 -3.52 17.05
CA GLY A 115 6.46 -3.93 16.40
C GLY A 115 6.32 -5.08 15.42
N GLU A 116 5.12 -5.61 15.14
CA GLU A 116 4.79 -6.59 14.09
C GLU A 116 3.47 -6.15 13.42
N PRO A 117 3.21 -6.48 12.14
CA PRO A 117 4.05 -7.24 11.22
C PRO A 117 5.07 -6.39 10.43
N TYR A 118 5.06 -5.06 10.59
CA TYR A 118 5.86 -4.14 9.78
C TYR A 118 7.21 -3.81 10.43
N LYS A 119 8.22 -4.66 10.20
CA LYS A 119 9.56 -4.53 10.77
C LYS A 119 10.62 -4.07 9.78
N LYS A 120 10.39 -4.27 8.49
CA LYS A 120 11.35 -4.00 7.41
C LYS A 120 10.61 -3.54 6.16
N PRO A 121 11.28 -2.89 5.19
CA PRO A 121 10.62 -2.40 3.97
C PRO A 121 9.90 -3.51 3.18
N LYS A 122 10.37 -4.76 3.29
CA LYS A 122 9.71 -5.93 2.68
C LYS A 122 8.40 -6.32 3.35
N ASP A 123 7.97 -5.68 4.43
CA ASP A 123 6.66 -6.01 5.02
C ASP A 123 5.55 -5.13 4.41
N LEU A 124 5.92 -4.03 3.73
CA LEU A 124 5.00 -3.20 2.95
C LEU A 124 4.58 -3.90 1.65
N SER A 125 3.33 -3.69 1.27
CA SER A 125 2.73 -4.28 0.06
C SER A 125 2.90 -3.34 -1.13
N PRO A 126 3.71 -3.68 -2.15
CA PRO A 126 3.81 -2.84 -3.34
C PRO A 126 2.49 -2.86 -4.10
N PHE A 127 1.90 -1.71 -4.36
CA PHE A 127 0.57 -1.58 -4.96
C PHE A 127 0.63 -0.74 -6.26
N PRO A 128 0.26 -1.31 -7.43
CA PRO A 128 0.24 -0.61 -8.71
C PRO A 128 -0.90 0.42 -8.79
N LEU A 129 -0.58 1.71 -8.63
CA LEU A 129 -1.60 2.75 -8.51
C LEU A 129 -2.45 2.96 -9.77
N LEU A 130 -1.87 2.82 -10.96
CA LEU A 130 -2.59 2.99 -12.23
C LEU A 130 -3.56 1.84 -12.51
N GLY A 131 -3.51 0.76 -11.72
CA GLY A 131 -4.53 -0.28 -11.76
C GLY A 131 -5.88 0.16 -11.20
N LEU A 132 -5.89 1.17 -10.32
CA LEU A 132 -7.12 1.69 -9.71
C LEU A 132 -8.01 2.35 -10.76
N PRO A 133 -9.32 2.04 -10.78
CA PRO A 133 -10.26 2.67 -11.70
C PRO A 133 -10.16 4.20 -11.70
N GLY A 134 -10.08 4.81 -12.89
CA GLY A 134 -10.06 6.27 -13.05
C GLY A 134 -8.68 6.94 -12.95
N TRP A 135 -7.62 6.19 -12.62
CA TRP A 135 -6.24 6.71 -12.55
C TRP A 135 -5.52 6.76 -13.90
N ASP A 136 -5.88 5.88 -14.83
CA ASP A 136 -5.35 5.82 -16.18
C ASP A 136 -6.47 5.46 -17.16
N LYS A 137 -6.45 6.00 -18.37
CA LYS A 137 -7.45 5.71 -19.39
C LYS A 137 -7.31 4.28 -19.91
N ASP A 138 -6.09 3.76 -19.95
CA ASP A 138 -5.83 2.42 -20.47
C ASP A 138 -6.38 1.35 -19.52
N ASN A 139 -6.60 1.67 -18.24
CA ASN A 139 -7.14 0.74 -17.25
C ASN A 139 -8.65 0.43 -17.41
N GLU A 140 -9.30 1.03 -18.41
CA GLU A 140 -10.62 0.66 -18.89
C GLU A 140 -10.60 -0.61 -19.77
N PHE A 141 -9.43 -1.03 -20.23
CA PHE A 141 -9.25 -2.22 -21.05
C PHE A 141 -8.64 -3.37 -20.26
N GLU A 142 -9.23 -4.57 -20.37
CA GLU A 142 -8.71 -5.77 -19.71
C GLU A 142 -7.23 -6.03 -20.00
N SER A 143 -6.81 -5.79 -21.25
CA SER A 143 -5.44 -6.03 -21.72
C SER A 143 -4.39 -5.17 -21.03
N PHE A 144 -4.78 -4.05 -20.40
CA PHE A 144 -3.86 -3.24 -19.61
C PHE A 144 -3.25 -4.04 -18.45
N TYR A 145 -4.07 -4.88 -17.82
CA TYR A 145 -3.68 -5.72 -16.69
C TYR A 145 -2.79 -6.90 -17.08
N ASP A 146 -2.62 -7.18 -18.38
CA ASP A 146 -1.70 -8.20 -18.89
C ASP A 146 -0.23 -7.73 -18.93
N ASN A 147 0.03 -6.44 -18.64
CA ASN A 147 1.39 -5.90 -18.54
C ASN A 147 2.12 -6.40 -17.28
N VAL A 148 2.70 -7.61 -17.35
CA VAL A 148 3.44 -8.26 -16.25
C VAL A 148 4.71 -7.52 -15.79
N ARG A 149 5.21 -6.54 -16.56
CA ARG A 149 6.32 -5.69 -16.11
C ARG A 149 5.87 -4.70 -15.04
N TYR A 150 4.62 -4.27 -15.14
CA TYR A 150 3.97 -3.39 -14.19
C TYR A 150 3.19 -4.17 -13.13
N PHE A 151 2.24 -5.01 -13.55
CA PHE A 151 1.45 -5.92 -12.72
C PHE A 151 2.21 -7.21 -12.44
N ARG A 152 3.30 -7.11 -11.67
CA ARG A 152 4.21 -8.23 -11.41
C ARG A 152 3.54 -9.34 -10.59
N PRO A 153 3.69 -10.63 -10.93
CA PRO A 153 3.01 -11.75 -10.25
C PRO A 153 3.58 -12.11 -8.87
N GLY A 154 4.46 -11.28 -8.32
CA GLY A 154 5.14 -11.54 -7.05
C GLY A 154 6.47 -10.80 -6.93
N ARG A 155 7.09 -10.93 -5.76
CA ARG A 155 8.45 -10.42 -5.54
C ARG A 155 9.45 -11.33 -6.22
N MET A 156 10.23 -10.78 -7.15
CA MET A 156 11.37 -11.52 -7.71
C MET A 156 12.36 -11.82 -6.59
N LYS A 157 12.75 -13.07 -6.43
CA LYS A 157 13.93 -13.43 -5.64
C LYS A 157 15.13 -12.85 -6.38
N LYS A 158 15.74 -11.81 -5.82
CA LYS A 158 17.10 -11.40 -6.19
C LYS A 158 18.09 -12.35 -5.54
#